data_AF-C2L0I9-F1
#
_entry.id   AF-C2L0I9-F1
#
_cell.length_a   1.000
_cell.length_b   1.000
_cell.length_c   1.000
_cell.angle_alpha   90.00
_cell.angle_beta   90.00
_cell.angle_gamma   90.00
#
_symmetry.space_group_name_H-M   'P 1'
#
loop_
_entity.id
_entity.type
_entity.pdbx_description
1 polymer ?
#
loop_
_entity_poly.entity_id
_entity_poly.type
_entity_poly.pdbx_seq_one_letter_code
_entity_poly.pdbx_strand_id
1 'polypeptide(L)'
;MVMATKNIYVAEADLHLFDDAAKYAGSVSAAVIQALQDFLSAQRNKSEGYDKIELNLYEKGVRRKVMFYGMEITRVERPVDGGIRIDTIYKTAKGQLAVATKVRKELPNWAKGNPHVWENPQSWSHDFWNLGDRVLNVYPDIESLKEKDAYLAECCESSLSEKPYEFLDI
;
A
#
# COMPACT_ATOMS: atom_id res chain seq x y z
N MET A 1 -15.39 25.50 -25.65
CA MET A 1 -14.07 25.25 -25.05
C MET A 1 -13.01 25.87 -25.96
N VAL A 2 -12.08 26.63 -25.42
CA VAL A 2 -10.91 27.13 -26.16
C VAL A 2 -9.83 26.05 -26.09
N MET A 3 -9.43 25.46 -27.22
CA MET A 3 -8.30 24.54 -27.26
C MET A 3 -7.02 25.35 -27.44
N ALA A 4 -6.17 25.38 -26.41
CA ALA A 4 -4.83 25.92 -26.51
C ALA A 4 -3.86 24.82 -26.96
N THR A 5 -3.00 25.12 -27.93
CA THR A 5 -1.95 24.20 -28.40
C THR A 5 -0.65 24.46 -27.64
N LYS A 6 0.07 23.37 -27.30
CA LYS A 6 1.43 23.42 -26.77
C LYS A 6 2.31 22.47 -27.58
N ASN A 7 3.47 22.95 -28.02
CA ASN A 7 4.47 22.14 -28.70
C ASN A 7 5.49 21.64 -27.66
N ILE A 8 5.84 20.36 -27.75
CA ILE A 8 6.86 19.72 -26.90
C ILE A 8 7.96 19.18 -27.81
N TYR A 9 9.22 19.34 -27.39
CA TYR A 9 10.37 18.77 -28.08
C TYR A 9 10.79 17.50 -27.37
N VAL A 10 10.98 16.43 -28.13
CA VAL A 10 11.32 15.10 -27.63
C VAL A 10 12.45 14.53 -28.47
N ALA A 11 13.27 13.66 -27.88
CA ALA A 11 14.31 12.99 -28.64
C ALA A 11 13.66 12.05 -29.67
N GLU A 12 14.27 11.94 -30.85
CA GLU A 12 13.77 11.05 -31.92
C GLU A 12 13.63 9.61 -31.43
N ALA A 13 14.56 9.15 -30.59
CA ALA A 13 14.54 7.83 -29.97
C ALA A 13 13.29 7.59 -29.11
N ASP A 14 12.66 8.63 -28.57
CA ASP A 14 11.51 8.54 -27.65
C ASP A 14 10.15 8.71 -28.36
N LEU A 15 10.14 9.02 -29.66
CA LEU A 15 8.89 9.24 -30.42
C LEU A 15 7.93 8.04 -30.34
N HIS A 16 8.48 6.83 -30.34
CA HIS A 16 7.69 5.59 -30.26
C HIS A 16 6.82 5.52 -28.99
N LEU A 17 7.24 6.13 -27.88
CA LEU A 17 6.48 6.14 -26.62
C LEU A 17 5.14 6.86 -26.77
N PHE A 18 5.08 7.92 -27.59
CA PHE A 18 3.85 8.68 -27.81
C PHE A 18 2.85 7.88 -28.64
N ASP A 19 3.33 7.21 -29.69
CA ASP A 19 2.51 6.35 -30.53
C ASP A 19 1.97 5.15 -29.76
N ASP A 20 2.81 4.52 -28.94
CA ASP A 20 2.39 3.40 -28.10
C ASP A 20 1.41 3.82 -27.02
N ALA A 21 1.66 4.94 -26.33
CA ALA A 21 0.74 5.45 -25.32
C ALA A 21 -0.62 5.88 -25.92
N ALA A 22 -0.62 6.44 -27.13
CA ALA A 22 -1.84 6.81 -27.83
C ALA A 22 -2.76 5.61 -28.13
N LYS A 23 -2.21 4.40 -28.36
CA LYS A 23 -3.00 3.18 -28.55
C LYS A 23 -3.85 2.84 -27.33
N TYR A 24 -3.36 3.15 -26.13
CA TYR A 24 -4.07 2.91 -24.87
C TYR A 24 -4.97 4.08 -24.47
N ALA A 25 -4.54 5.32 -24.70
CA ALA A 25 -5.27 6.51 -24.28
C ALA A 25 -6.24 7.07 -25.36
N GLY A 26 -6.23 6.52 -26.57
CA GLY A 26 -7.03 6.95 -27.72
C GLY A 26 -6.45 8.13 -28.52
N SER A 27 -5.53 8.91 -27.93
CA SER A 27 -4.75 9.94 -28.64
C SER A 27 -3.48 10.31 -27.89
N VAL A 28 -2.52 10.90 -28.59
CA VAL A 28 -1.28 11.43 -28.00
C VAL A 28 -1.59 12.49 -26.94
N SER A 29 -2.50 13.43 -27.24
CA SER A 29 -2.91 14.47 -26.29
C SER A 29 -3.51 13.87 -25.01
N ALA A 30 -4.37 12.86 -25.13
CA ALA A 30 -4.94 12.18 -23.96
C ALA A 30 -3.86 11.47 -23.13
N ALA A 31 -2.93 10.76 -23.79
CA ALA A 31 -1.81 10.11 -23.12
C ALA A 31 -0.92 11.11 -22.35
N VAL A 32 -0.58 12.24 -22.96
CA VAL A 32 0.24 13.29 -22.33
C VAL A 32 -0.48 13.90 -21.13
N ILE A 33 -1.76 14.21 -21.25
CA ILE A 33 -2.54 14.76 -20.13
C ILE A 33 -2.63 13.75 -18.98
N GLN A 34 -2.89 12.47 -19.27
CA GLN A 34 -2.91 11.41 -18.24
C GLN A 34 -1.56 11.30 -17.54
N ALA A 35 -0.45 11.23 -18.29
CA ALA A 35 0.89 11.14 -17.74
C ALA A 35 1.24 12.34 -16.85
N LEU A 36 0.85 13.56 -17.24
CA LEU A 36 1.04 14.77 -16.44
C LEU A 36 0.21 14.75 -15.16
N GLN A 37 -1.05 14.30 -15.22
CA GLN A 37 -1.90 14.15 -14.05
C GLN A 37 -1.32 13.12 -13.07
N ASP A 38 -0.83 11.99 -13.57
CA ASP A 38 -0.20 10.94 -12.77
C ASP A 38 1.10 11.45 -12.14
N PHE A 39 1.93 12.15 -12.92
CA PHE A 39 3.18 12.77 -12.44
C PHE A 39 2.91 13.78 -11.32
N LEU A 40 1.97 14.70 -11.53
CA LEU A 40 1.62 15.71 -10.52
C LEU A 40 1.00 15.07 -9.27
N SER A 41 0.17 14.05 -9.43
CA SER A 41 -0.41 13.32 -8.30
C SER A 41 0.67 12.62 -7.48
N ALA A 42 1.61 11.95 -8.15
CA ALA A 42 2.75 11.32 -7.49
C ALA A 42 3.62 12.35 -6.77
N GLN A 43 3.88 13.50 -7.38
CA GLN A 43 4.72 14.54 -6.79
C GLN A 43 4.06 15.22 -5.58
N ARG A 44 2.75 15.50 -5.65
CA ARG A 44 1.99 16.05 -4.52
C ARG A 44 1.97 15.10 -3.33
N ASN A 45 1.66 13.83 -3.59
CA ASN A 45 1.67 12.81 -2.54
C ASN A 45 3.05 12.70 -1.87
N LYS A 46 4.13 12.68 -2.67
CA LYS A 46 5.50 12.68 -2.13
C LYS A 46 5.82 13.93 -1.30
N SER A 47 5.41 15.12 -1.75
CA SER A 47 5.61 16.36 -0.99
C SER A 47 4.82 16.42 0.32
N GLU A 48 3.75 15.61 0.43
CA GLU A 48 2.96 15.46 1.66
C GLU A 48 3.44 14.28 2.52
N GLY A 49 4.53 13.61 2.14
CA GLY A 49 5.09 12.46 2.86
C GLY A 49 4.39 11.13 2.59
N TYR A 50 3.55 11.03 1.55
CA TYR A 50 2.87 9.80 1.18
C TYR A 50 3.65 8.99 0.14
N ASP A 51 3.78 7.70 0.42
CA ASP A 51 4.38 6.71 -0.47
C ASP A 51 3.32 5.91 -1.24
N LYS A 52 3.74 5.32 -2.35
CA LYS A 52 2.93 4.34 -3.07
C LYS A 52 3.00 3.00 -2.35
N ILE A 53 1.92 2.65 -1.66
CA ILE A 53 1.78 1.40 -0.92
C ILE A 53 1.18 0.33 -1.84
N GLU A 54 1.84 -0.82 -1.93
CA GLU A 54 1.35 -2.00 -2.65
C GLU A 54 1.14 -3.16 -1.68
N LEU A 55 -0.11 -3.62 -1.52
CA LEU A 55 -0.44 -4.73 -0.65
C LEU A 55 -0.97 -5.92 -1.46
N ASN A 56 -0.38 -7.09 -1.20
CA ASN A 56 -0.92 -8.36 -1.66
C ASN A 56 -1.87 -8.90 -0.59
N LEU A 57 -3.16 -8.83 -0.88
CA LEU A 57 -4.24 -9.34 -0.06
C LEU A 57 -4.54 -10.79 -0.43
N TYR A 58 -5.04 -11.53 0.54
CA TYR A 58 -5.51 -12.90 0.37
C TYR A 58 -6.80 -13.03 1.18
N GLU A 59 -7.94 -13.14 0.51
CA GLU A 59 -9.23 -13.22 1.18
C GLU A 59 -10.05 -14.33 0.55
N LYS A 60 -10.56 -15.27 1.36
CA LYS A 60 -11.41 -16.39 0.90
C LYS A 60 -10.78 -17.18 -0.27
N GLY A 61 -9.48 -17.42 -0.21
CA GLY A 61 -8.75 -18.18 -1.22
C GLY A 61 -8.36 -17.39 -2.48
N VAL A 62 -8.71 -16.10 -2.57
CA VAL A 62 -8.42 -15.26 -3.73
C VAL A 62 -7.30 -14.28 -3.41
N ARG A 63 -6.27 -14.27 -4.26
CA ARG A 63 -5.20 -13.27 -4.21
C ARG A 63 -5.64 -12.00 -4.93
N ARG A 64 -5.50 -10.85 -4.25
CA ARG A 64 -5.78 -9.53 -4.83
C ARG A 64 -4.62 -8.59 -4.54
N LYS A 65 -4.18 -7.84 -5.53
CA LYS A 65 -3.23 -6.74 -5.33
C LYS A 65 -4.00 -5.42 -5.21
N VAL A 66 -3.69 -4.62 -4.20
CA VAL A 66 -4.22 -3.26 -4.05
C VAL A 66 -3.07 -2.27 -3.99
N MET A 67 -3.28 -1.10 -4.58
CA MET A 67 -2.29 -0.02 -4.62
C MET A 67 -2.98 1.28 -4.22
N PHE A 68 -2.36 2.05 -3.35
CA PHE A 68 -2.83 3.37 -2.93
C PHE A 68 -1.66 4.23 -2.47
N TYR A 69 -1.88 5.55 -2.38
CA TYR A 69 -0.92 6.44 -1.74
C TYR A 69 -1.27 6.63 -0.27
N GLY A 70 -0.29 6.50 0.61
CA GLY A 70 -0.46 6.68 2.04
C GLY A 70 0.85 6.62 2.81
N MET A 71 0.74 6.76 4.12
CA MET A 71 1.86 6.80 5.06
C MET A 71 1.57 5.81 6.17
N GLU A 72 2.53 4.95 6.50
CA GLU A 72 2.43 4.06 7.65
C GLU A 72 2.46 4.91 8.93
N ILE A 73 1.43 4.75 9.76
CA ILE A 73 1.29 5.47 11.02
C ILE A 73 1.84 4.63 12.15
N THR A 74 1.43 3.36 12.19
CA THR A 74 1.85 2.44 13.24
C THR A 74 1.64 1.01 12.81
N ARG A 75 2.38 0.13 13.46
CA ARG A 75 2.27 -1.31 13.30
C ARG A 75 2.10 -1.93 14.68
N VAL A 76 0.99 -2.61 14.87
CA VAL A 76 0.61 -3.22 16.13
C VAL A 76 0.65 -4.73 15.99
N GLU A 77 1.38 -5.39 16.88
CA GLU A 77 1.49 -6.84 16.93
C GLU A 77 0.82 -7.36 18.21
N ARG A 78 -0.08 -8.33 18.08
CA ARG A 78 -0.83 -8.93 19.19
C ARG A 78 -0.78 -10.45 19.12
N PRO A 79 -0.53 -11.15 20.24
CA PRO A 79 -0.61 -12.60 20.27
C PRO A 79 -2.07 -13.03 20.02
N VAL A 80 -2.25 -14.06 19.20
CA VAL A 80 -3.54 -14.71 18.94
C VAL A 80 -3.34 -16.22 18.94
N ASP A 81 -4.42 -16.98 18.99
CA ASP A 81 -4.31 -18.44 18.91
C ASP A 81 -3.61 -18.87 17.60
N GLY A 82 -2.56 -19.68 17.73
CA GLY A 82 -1.75 -20.18 16.62
C GLY A 82 -0.85 -19.16 15.91
N GLY A 83 -0.68 -17.93 16.43
CA GLY A 83 0.12 -16.93 15.73
C GLY A 83 0.23 -15.54 16.38
N ILE A 84 0.73 -14.61 15.59
CA ILE A 84 0.80 -13.19 15.93
C ILE A 84 -0.03 -12.43 14.88
N ARG A 85 -1.07 -11.74 15.34
CA ARG A 85 -1.82 -10.81 14.52
C ARG A 85 -1.02 -9.52 14.36
N ILE A 86 -0.86 -9.09 13.12
CA ILE A 86 -0.14 -7.88 12.74
C ILE A 86 -1.15 -6.98 12.02
N ASP A 87 -1.44 -5.84 12.64
CA ASP A 87 -2.28 -4.79 12.08
C ASP A 87 -1.39 -3.59 11.74
N THR A 88 -1.27 -3.26 10.45
CA THR A 88 -0.55 -2.06 10.00
C THR A 88 -1.56 -1.00 9.61
N ILE A 89 -1.46 0.17 10.23
CA ILE A 89 -2.36 1.30 10.01
C ILE A 89 -1.67 2.30 9.09
N TYR A 90 -2.35 2.68 8.02
CA TYR A 90 -1.89 3.70 7.08
C TYR A 90 -2.86 4.88 7.06
N LYS A 91 -2.33 6.10 7.01
CA LYS A 91 -3.09 7.29 6.61
C LYS A 91 -3.03 7.40 5.10
N THR A 92 -4.18 7.32 4.45
CA THR A 92 -4.28 7.45 2.99
C THR A 92 -4.18 8.91 2.56
N ALA A 93 -3.82 9.16 1.30
CA ALA A 93 -3.82 10.51 0.71
C ALA A 93 -5.20 11.19 0.72
N LYS A 94 -6.28 10.42 0.92
CA LYS A 94 -7.65 10.95 1.10
C LYS A 94 -7.99 11.30 2.55
N GLY A 95 -7.05 11.17 3.47
CA GLY A 95 -7.25 11.41 4.91
C GLY A 95 -7.93 10.26 5.67
N GLN A 96 -8.26 9.15 5.00
CA GLN A 96 -8.86 7.96 5.61
C GLN A 96 -7.79 7.07 6.25
N LEU A 97 -8.20 6.17 7.14
CA LEU A 97 -7.35 5.15 7.75
C LEU A 97 -7.53 3.80 7.07
N ALA A 98 -6.45 3.24 6.54
CA ALA A 98 -6.42 1.92 5.94
C ALA A 98 -5.69 0.96 6.88
N VAL A 99 -6.39 -0.07 7.38
CA VAL A 99 -5.85 -1.07 8.30
C VAL A 99 -5.65 -2.38 7.55
N ALA A 100 -4.38 -2.75 7.35
CA ALA A 100 -4.00 -4.02 6.77
C ALA A 100 -3.77 -5.04 7.89
N THR A 101 -4.60 -6.08 7.92
CA THR A 101 -4.51 -7.14 8.93
C THR A 101 -3.98 -8.41 8.29
N LYS A 102 -3.03 -9.06 8.96
CA LYS A 102 -2.61 -10.44 8.68
C LYS A 102 -2.31 -11.16 9.99
N VAL A 103 -2.47 -12.48 10.02
CA VAL A 103 -1.97 -13.28 11.13
C VAL A 103 -0.78 -14.09 10.65
N ARG A 104 0.38 -13.86 11.26
CA ARG A 104 1.57 -14.68 11.02
C ARG A 104 1.44 -15.94 11.87
N LYS A 105 1.54 -17.10 11.23
CA LYS A 105 1.42 -18.39 11.92
C LYS A 105 2.66 -18.66 12.78
N GLU A 106 2.46 -19.29 13.93
CA GLU A 106 3.57 -19.91 14.64
C GLU A 106 4.14 -21.07 13.83
N LEU A 107 5.43 -20.96 13.51
CA LEU A 107 6.09 -21.99 12.70
C LEU A 107 6.27 -23.28 13.50
N PRO A 108 6.17 -24.46 12.86
CA PRO A 108 6.52 -25.72 13.51
C PRO A 108 8.01 -25.78 13.87
N ASN A 109 8.37 -26.59 14.86
CA ASN A 109 9.72 -26.64 15.43
C ASN A 109 10.83 -26.91 14.39
N TRP A 110 10.56 -27.73 13.37
CA TRP A 110 11.54 -28.01 12.31
C TRP A 110 11.86 -26.80 11.42
N ALA A 111 10.97 -25.79 11.40
CA ALA A 111 11.10 -24.58 10.60
C ALA A 111 11.60 -23.38 11.41
N LYS A 112 11.42 -23.38 12.74
CA LYS A 112 11.87 -22.28 13.61
C LYS A 112 13.39 -22.15 13.55
N GLY A 113 13.89 -21.01 13.06
CA GLY A 113 15.33 -20.72 12.99
C GLY A 113 16.11 -21.57 11.97
N ASN A 114 15.42 -22.33 11.11
CA ASN A 114 16.07 -23.19 10.13
C ASN A 114 16.35 -22.41 8.82
N PRO A 115 17.62 -22.24 8.41
CA PRO A 115 17.95 -21.54 7.17
C PRO A 115 17.54 -22.31 5.90
N HIS A 116 17.34 -23.63 6.01
CA HIS A 116 16.95 -24.53 4.90
C HIS A 116 15.44 -24.76 4.81
N VAL A 117 14.62 -23.92 5.46
CA VAL A 117 13.14 -24.07 5.47
C VAL A 117 12.55 -24.19 4.05
N TRP A 118 13.18 -23.52 3.07
CA TRP A 118 12.76 -23.48 1.67
C TRP A 118 12.93 -24.81 0.91
N GLU A 119 13.72 -25.76 1.44
CA GLU A 119 13.89 -27.08 0.84
C GLU A 119 12.65 -27.97 1.05
N ASN A 120 11.81 -27.64 2.03
CA ASN A 120 10.55 -28.34 2.27
C ASN A 120 9.42 -27.68 1.46
N PRO A 121 8.75 -28.39 0.53
CA PRO A 121 7.65 -27.86 -0.27
C PRO A 121 6.47 -27.30 0.54
N GLN A 122 6.27 -27.76 1.78
CA GLN A 122 5.24 -27.21 2.67
C GLN A 122 5.45 -25.71 2.91
N SER A 123 6.71 -25.26 2.94
CA SER A 123 7.06 -23.84 3.15
C SER A 123 6.70 -22.93 1.98
N TRP A 124 6.38 -23.48 0.81
CA TRP A 124 6.05 -22.66 -0.37
C TRP A 124 4.61 -22.17 -0.36
N SER A 125 3.76 -22.75 0.50
CA SER A 125 2.35 -22.39 0.63
C SER A 125 2.16 -21.11 1.45
N HIS A 126 1.12 -20.33 1.12
CA HIS A 126 0.76 -19.15 1.90
C HIS A 126 0.38 -19.51 3.34
N ASP A 127 -0.37 -20.60 3.49
CA ASP A 127 -0.94 -21.10 4.75
C ASP A 127 0.12 -21.67 5.71
N PHE A 128 1.34 -21.90 5.21
CA PHE A 128 2.48 -22.21 6.05
C PHE A 128 2.96 -21.00 6.84
N TRP A 129 3.00 -19.83 6.21
CA TRP A 129 3.52 -18.60 6.80
C TRP A 129 2.46 -17.76 7.51
N ASN A 130 1.21 -17.83 7.03
CA ASN A 130 0.12 -17.00 7.52
C ASN A 130 -1.06 -17.89 7.93
N LEU A 131 -1.80 -17.41 8.93
CA LEU A 131 -3.04 -18.01 9.37
C LEU A 131 -4.21 -17.17 8.82
N GLY A 132 -5.04 -17.79 7.99
CA GLY A 132 -6.22 -17.15 7.42
C GLY A 132 -5.90 -16.02 6.44
N ASP A 133 -6.83 -15.07 6.39
CA ASP A 133 -6.85 -14.03 5.36
C ASP A 133 -5.93 -12.85 5.70
N ARG A 134 -5.35 -12.24 4.65
CA ARG A 134 -4.75 -10.91 4.69
C ARG A 134 -5.70 -9.91 4.07
N VAL A 135 -6.34 -9.11 4.93
CA VAL A 135 -7.41 -8.19 4.56
C VAL A 135 -6.99 -6.73 4.71
N LEU A 136 -7.70 -5.85 4.02
CA LEU A 136 -7.56 -4.40 4.14
C LEU A 136 -8.93 -3.79 4.41
N ASN A 137 -9.09 -3.16 5.57
CA ASN A 137 -10.30 -2.42 5.92
C ASN A 137 -10.01 -0.93 5.91
N VAL A 138 -10.91 -0.13 5.34
CA VAL A 138 -10.76 1.33 5.27
C VAL A 138 -11.82 1.98 6.14
N TYR A 139 -11.36 2.86 7.03
CA TYR A 139 -12.16 3.62 7.98
C TYR A 139 -12.09 5.10 7.62
N PRO A 140 -13.22 5.83 7.62
CA PRO A 140 -13.23 7.27 7.35
C PRO A 140 -12.38 8.06 8.34
N ASP A 141 -12.44 7.70 9.63
CA ASP A 141 -11.85 8.41 10.74
C ASP A 141 -11.48 7.47 11.90
N ILE A 142 -10.87 8.03 12.95
CA ILE A 142 -10.46 7.31 14.16
C ILE A 142 -11.69 6.81 14.94
N GLU A 143 -12.81 7.52 14.94
CA GLU A 143 -14.03 7.11 15.65
C GLU A 143 -14.57 5.79 15.07
N SER A 144 -14.65 5.70 13.74
CA SER A 144 -15.02 4.48 13.01
C SER A 144 -14.07 3.32 13.28
N LEU A 145 -12.77 3.59 13.46
CA LEU A 145 -11.79 2.59 13.86
C LEU A 145 -12.02 2.14 15.31
N LYS A 146 -12.30 3.08 16.21
CA LYS A 146 -12.54 2.84 17.64
C LYS A 146 -13.77 1.98 17.89
N GLU A 147 -14.82 2.12 17.09
CA GLU A 147 -16.00 1.24 17.12
C GLU A 147 -15.68 -0.22 16.82
N LYS A 148 -14.64 -0.49 16.02
CA LYS A 148 -14.21 -1.85 15.67
C LYS A 148 -13.11 -2.38 16.57
N ASP A 149 -12.13 -1.56 16.90
CA ASP A 149 -10.98 -1.93 17.70
C ASP A 149 -10.44 -0.70 18.45
N ALA A 150 -10.93 -0.52 19.67
CA ALA A 150 -10.57 0.60 20.53
C ALA A 150 -9.07 0.67 20.82
N TYR A 151 -8.40 -0.50 20.91
CA TYR A 151 -6.97 -0.56 21.17
C TYR A 151 -6.16 -0.09 19.95
N LEU A 152 -6.52 -0.52 18.73
CA LEU A 152 -5.87 -0.02 17.52
C LEU A 152 -6.08 1.49 17.33
N ALA A 153 -7.26 2.01 17.68
CA ALA A 153 -7.53 3.44 17.65
C ALA A 153 -6.61 4.22 18.61
N GLU A 154 -6.43 3.75 19.84
CA GLU A 154 -5.53 4.37 20.82
C GLU A 154 -4.06 4.35 20.36
N CYS A 155 -3.58 3.24 19.80
CA CYS A 155 -2.23 3.17 19.22
C CYS A 155 -2.07 4.16 18.05
N CYS A 156 -3.10 4.29 17.22
CA CYS A 156 -3.12 5.24 16.10
C CYS A 156 -3.09 6.69 16.60
N GLU A 157 -3.91 7.05 17.58
CA GLU A 157 -3.95 8.38 18.19
C GLU A 157 -2.59 8.75 18.80
N SER A 158 -2.00 7.83 19.56
CA SER A 158 -0.68 8.02 20.19
C SER A 158 0.39 8.31 19.13
N SER A 159 0.46 7.49 18.08
CA SER A 159 1.44 7.65 17.00
C SER A 159 1.22 8.93 16.18
N LEU A 160 -0.04 9.34 15.96
CA LEU A 160 -0.35 10.59 15.28
C LEU A 160 0.06 11.83 16.09
N SER A 161 -0.03 11.75 17.43
CA SER A 161 0.36 12.84 18.32
C SER A 161 1.87 13.07 18.39
N GLU A 162 2.67 12.03 18.20
CA GLU A 162 4.15 12.08 18.17
C GLU A 162 4.73 12.63 16.86
N LYS A 163 3.88 13.00 15.88
CA LYS A 163 4.24 13.37 14.50
C LYS A 163 4.96 12.20 13.79
N PRO A 164 4.23 11.34 13.06
CA PRO A 164 4.81 10.15 12.43
C PRO A 164 5.74 10.47 11.24
N TYR A 165 5.87 11.74 10.87
CA TYR A 165 6.74 12.20 9.80
C TYR A 165 7.33 13.57 10.11
N GLU A 166 8.63 13.71 9.87
CA GLU A 166 9.38 14.96 9.98
C GLU A 166 10.22 15.15 8.72
N PHE A 167 10.12 16.33 8.10
CA PHE A 167 11.05 16.74 7.06
C PHE A 167 12.36 17.17 7.73
N LEU A 168 13.35 16.29 7.70
CA LEU A 168 14.70 16.61 8.14
C LEU A 168 15.46 17.24 6.97
N ASP A 169 16.02 18.43 7.18
CA ASP A 169 16.88 19.15 6.23
C ASP A 169 18.36 18.77 6.50
N ILE A 170 18.67 17.47 6.40
CA ILE A 170 19.99 16.88 6.70
C ILE A 170 20.59 16.15 5.50
#